data_AF-F0S1Z4-F1
#
_entry.id   AF-F0S1Z4-F1
#
_cell.length_a   1.000
_cell.length_b   1.000
_cell.length_c   1.000
_cell.angle_alpha   90.00
_cell.angle_beta   90.00
_cell.angle_gamma   90.00
#
_symmetry.space_group_name_H-M   'P 1'
#
loop_
_entity.id
_entity.type
_entity.pdbx_description
1 polymer ?
#
loop_
_entity_poly.entity_id
_entity_poly.type
_entity_poly.pdbx_seq_one_letter_code
_entity_poly.pdbx_strand_id
1 'polypeptide(L)'
;MNIKSKGKLRGYKEGFRKGFSLIEIAIVLVIVSILLGLGIRSCISGIETAKIDNTQDKLLNFKTFILRNFCKTGNLVKKKEIDSYYLKDAWNNDIELIYALDTNDSNPCSLKTTSLSVILPSGNEVKDVVAVILSPSANRVLDSNVSLNKVEVKNDDLWEYITLYEIKTQCCSNKGISILTDSLPPIVEGENYDITLVATGGKPPYKCDVTSENSTVESFFKNHLVQGSEAFPYCKIVFSEDDSKDFISLLSSSEVSINLEVKDSSNPPFLASRNYLITVIRRKL
;
A
#
# COMPACT_ATOMS: atom_id res chain seq x y z
N MET A 1 -6.42 88.40 -57.10
CA MET A 1 -6.79 87.97 -55.74
C MET A 1 -8.25 87.53 -55.74
N ASN A 2 -8.53 86.22 -55.83
CA ASN A 2 -9.66 85.57 -55.17
C ASN A 2 -9.49 84.05 -55.25
N ILE A 3 -9.83 83.37 -54.16
CA ILE A 3 -9.43 82.01 -53.79
C ILE A 3 -10.38 80.98 -54.42
N LYS A 4 -9.84 79.84 -54.90
CA LYS A 4 -10.63 78.60 -55.04
C LYS A 4 -9.87 77.40 -54.47
N SER A 5 -10.33 77.00 -53.29
CA SER A 5 -10.12 75.71 -52.64
C SER A 5 -10.54 74.55 -53.56
N LYS A 6 -9.71 73.50 -53.64
CA LYS A 6 -10.17 72.11 -53.82
C LYS A 6 -9.24 71.16 -53.07
N GLY A 7 -9.68 70.78 -51.87
CA GLY A 7 -9.13 69.64 -51.14
C GLY A 7 -9.38 68.35 -51.92
N LYS A 8 -8.31 67.60 -52.18
CA LYS A 8 -8.35 66.28 -52.81
C LYS A 8 -8.30 65.24 -51.69
N LEU A 9 -9.47 64.78 -51.25
CA LEU A 9 -9.60 63.68 -50.31
C LEU A 9 -9.04 62.40 -50.97
N ARG A 10 -8.02 61.84 -50.33
CA ARG A 10 -7.30 60.64 -50.74
C ARG A 10 -8.19 59.44 -50.37
N GLY A 11 -8.85 58.86 -51.37
CA GLY A 11 -9.72 57.69 -51.19
C GLY A 11 -8.94 56.52 -50.59
N TYR A 12 -9.42 56.03 -49.45
CA TYR A 12 -9.00 54.77 -48.85
C TYR A 12 -9.49 53.65 -49.77
N LYS A 13 -8.58 52.85 -50.32
CA LYS A 13 -8.92 51.62 -51.06
C LYS A 13 -9.40 50.61 -50.02
N GLU A 14 -10.71 50.54 -49.79
CA GLU A 14 -11.32 49.41 -49.10
C GLU A 14 -11.08 48.15 -49.95
N GLY A 15 -10.12 47.33 -49.53
CA GLY A 15 -10.00 45.98 -50.03
C GLY A 15 -11.26 45.24 -49.62
N PHE A 16 -12.18 45.04 -50.56
CA PHE A 16 -13.36 44.19 -50.40
C PHE A 16 -12.90 42.84 -49.86
N ARG A 17 -13.07 42.64 -48.55
CA ARG A 17 -13.01 41.32 -47.94
C ARG A 17 -14.10 40.53 -48.67
N LYS A 18 -13.70 39.55 -49.48
CA LYS A 18 -14.64 38.59 -50.07
C LYS A 18 -15.43 37.99 -48.93
N GLY A 19 -16.69 38.41 -48.77
CA GLY A 19 -17.61 37.78 -47.84
C GLY A 19 -17.80 36.33 -48.28
N PHE A 20 -17.84 35.42 -47.32
CA PHE A 20 -18.13 34.01 -47.59
C PHE A 20 -19.46 33.90 -48.32
N SER A 21 -19.50 33.06 -49.36
CA SER A 21 -20.75 32.80 -50.05
C SER A 21 -21.70 32.06 -49.12
N LEU A 22 -23.00 32.35 -49.22
CA LEU A 22 -24.03 31.67 -48.42
C LEU A 22 -23.96 30.14 -48.62
N ILE A 23 -23.56 29.69 -49.80
CA ILE A 23 -23.34 28.28 -50.11
C ILE A 23 -22.15 27.66 -49.36
N GLU A 24 -21.06 28.41 -49.17
CA GLU A 24 -19.87 27.94 -48.45
C GLU A 24 -20.20 27.74 -46.97
N ILE A 25 -20.92 28.70 -46.38
CA ILE A 25 -21.38 28.58 -44.99
C ILE A 25 -22.34 27.39 -44.84
N ALA A 26 -23.26 27.19 -45.78
CA ALA A 26 -24.19 26.06 -45.74
C ALA A 26 -23.47 24.69 -45.80
N ILE A 27 -22.48 24.54 -46.70
CA ILE A 27 -21.70 23.30 -46.82
C ILE A 27 -20.88 23.04 -45.55
N VAL A 28 -20.23 24.08 -45.00
CA VAL A 28 -19.45 23.96 -43.76
C VAL A 28 -20.34 23.52 -42.59
N LEU A 29 -21.53 24.09 -42.46
CA LEU A 29 -22.46 23.69 -41.39
C LEU A 29 -22.92 22.24 -41.52
N VAL A 30 -23.21 21.77 -42.74
CA VAL A 30 -23.57 20.36 -42.97
C VAL A 30 -22.42 19.43 -42.58
N ILE A 31 -21.19 19.74 -42.98
CA ILE A 31 -20.01 18.93 -42.64
C ILE A 31 -19.80 18.91 -41.12
N VAL A 32 -19.90 20.05 -40.44
CA VAL A 32 -19.76 20.15 -38.98
C VAL A 32 -20.85 19.33 -38.28
N SER A 33 -22.11 19.39 -38.73
CA SER A 33 -23.19 18.58 -38.16
C SER A 33 -22.95 17.08 -38.32
N ILE A 34 -22.44 16.64 -39.46
CA ILE A 34 -22.11 15.21 -39.69
C ILE A 34 -20.94 14.78 -38.80
N LEU A 35 -19.89 15.59 -38.72
CA LEU A 35 -18.72 15.30 -37.88
C LEU A 35 -19.08 15.24 -36.39
N LEU A 36 -19.90 16.17 -35.89
CA LEU A 36 -20.39 16.14 -34.52
C LEU A 36 -21.31 14.93 -34.28
N GLY A 37 -22.20 14.62 -35.23
CA GLY A 37 -23.11 13.47 -35.12
C GLY A 37 -22.40 12.13 -35.01
N LEU A 38 -21.32 11.92 -35.77
CA LEU A 38 -20.53 10.70 -35.73
C LEU A 38 -19.54 10.67 -34.55
N GLY A 39 -18.90 11.80 -34.23
CA GLY A 39 -17.90 11.89 -33.16
C GLY A 39 -18.47 11.66 -31.76
N ILE A 40 -19.66 12.19 -31.46
CA ILE A 40 -20.25 12.12 -30.11
C ILE A 40 -20.49 10.66 -29.66
N ARG A 41 -20.90 9.77 -30.58
CA ARG A 41 -21.20 8.37 -30.23
C ARG A 41 -19.97 7.60 -29.77
N SER A 42 -18.81 7.82 -30.40
CA SER A 42 -17.56 7.17 -30.02
C SER A 42 -17.06 7.68 -28.67
N CYS A 43 -17.18 8.98 -28.39
CA CYS A 43 -16.80 9.56 -27.10
C CYS A 43 -17.60 8.96 -25.94
N ILE A 44 -18.91 8.76 -26.11
CA ILE A 44 -19.78 8.23 -25.04
C ILE A 44 -19.35 6.81 -24.64
N SER A 45 -19.14 5.92 -25.61
CA SER A 45 -18.68 4.56 -25.33
C SER A 45 -17.30 4.54 -24.64
N GLY A 46 -16.37 5.40 -25.07
CA GLY A 46 -15.07 5.52 -24.42
C GLY A 46 -15.14 6.03 -22.98
N ILE A 47 -16.07 6.94 -22.67
CA ILE A 47 -16.30 7.42 -21.30
C ILE A 47 -16.83 6.29 -20.41
N GLU A 48 -17.74 5.45 -20.91
CA GLU A 48 -18.27 4.33 -20.14
C GLU A 48 -17.19 3.29 -19.82
N THR A 49 -16.38 2.90 -20.80
CA THR A 49 -15.24 2.00 -20.57
C THR A 49 -14.26 2.58 -19.57
N ALA A 50 -13.89 3.86 -19.71
CA ALA A 50 -12.97 4.52 -18.78
C ALA A 50 -13.52 4.56 -17.34
N LYS A 51 -14.84 4.67 -17.16
CA LYS A 51 -15.48 4.62 -15.84
C LYS A 51 -15.50 3.22 -15.24
N ILE A 52 -15.69 2.19 -16.06
CA ILE A 52 -15.58 0.79 -15.64
C ILE A 52 -14.16 0.52 -15.15
N ASP A 53 -13.15 0.86 -15.95
CA ASP A 53 -11.74 0.66 -15.61
C ASP A 53 -11.36 1.41 -14.33
N ASN A 54 -11.77 2.68 -14.21
CA ASN A 54 -11.55 3.48 -13.00
C ASN A 54 -12.20 2.83 -11.76
N THR A 55 -13.41 2.29 -11.91
CA THR A 55 -14.11 1.64 -10.81
C THR A 55 -13.42 0.33 -10.42
N GLN A 56 -12.98 -0.49 -11.37
CA GLN A 56 -12.21 -1.71 -11.09
C GLN A 56 -10.90 -1.38 -10.35
N ASP A 57 -10.15 -0.39 -10.82
CA ASP A 57 -8.93 0.08 -10.15
C ASP A 57 -9.22 0.58 -8.73
N LYS A 58 -10.34 1.29 -8.54
CA LYS A 58 -10.79 1.73 -7.21
C LYS A 58 -11.12 0.54 -6.30
N LEU A 59 -11.86 -0.45 -6.78
CA LEU A 59 -12.20 -1.65 -6.00
C LEU A 59 -10.95 -2.43 -5.61
N LEU A 60 -10.00 -2.59 -6.53
CA LEU A 60 -8.72 -3.24 -6.26
C LEU A 60 -7.87 -2.48 -5.24
N ASN A 61 -7.80 -1.15 -5.36
CA ASN A 61 -7.12 -0.30 -4.38
C ASN A 61 -7.82 -0.36 -3.01
N PHE A 62 -9.15 -0.42 -2.98
CA PHE A 62 -9.91 -0.55 -1.76
C PHE A 62 -9.67 -1.91 -1.08
N LYS A 63 -9.70 -3.02 -1.86
CA LYS A 63 -9.29 -4.35 -1.41
C LYS A 63 -7.90 -4.33 -0.78
N THR A 64 -6.95 -3.71 -1.47
CA THR A 64 -5.56 -3.58 -1.01
C THR A 64 -5.47 -2.75 0.27
N PHE A 65 -6.26 -1.68 0.40
CA PHE A 65 -6.34 -0.87 1.61
C PHE A 65 -6.84 -1.69 2.80
N ILE A 66 -7.92 -2.48 2.64
CA ILE A 66 -8.44 -3.35 3.70
C ILE A 66 -7.39 -4.38 4.13
N LEU A 67 -6.75 -5.05 3.16
CA LEU A 67 -5.67 -6.02 3.42
C LEU A 67 -4.51 -5.38 4.18
N ARG A 68 -3.99 -4.24 3.70
CA ARG A 68 -2.89 -3.52 4.34
C ARG A 68 -3.24 -3.05 5.75
N ASN A 69 -4.44 -2.51 5.94
CA ASN A 69 -4.87 -2.08 7.27
C ASN A 69 -5.00 -3.27 8.21
N PHE A 70 -5.54 -4.39 7.74
CA PHE A 70 -5.62 -5.62 8.53
C PHE A 70 -4.24 -6.13 8.92
N CYS A 71 -3.31 -6.27 7.97
CA CYS A 71 -1.92 -6.60 8.24
C CYS A 71 -1.29 -5.64 9.28
N LYS A 72 -1.57 -4.33 9.19
CA LYS A 72 -1.01 -3.29 10.07
C LYS A 72 -1.62 -3.29 11.48
N THR A 73 -2.93 -3.44 11.61
CA THR A 73 -3.64 -3.23 12.88
C THR A 73 -4.09 -4.54 13.54
N GLY A 74 -4.16 -5.63 12.78
CA GLY A 74 -4.79 -6.89 13.18
C GLY A 74 -6.32 -6.85 13.19
N ASN A 75 -6.93 -5.72 12.80
CA ASN A 75 -8.37 -5.51 12.82
C ASN A 75 -8.88 -5.11 11.42
N LEU A 76 -10.08 -5.59 11.06
CA LEU A 76 -10.76 -5.18 9.85
C LEU A 76 -11.29 -3.74 10.01
N VAL A 77 -11.23 -2.96 8.94
CA VAL A 77 -11.63 -1.53 8.97
C VAL A 77 -13.15 -1.43 9.06
N LYS A 78 -13.65 -0.63 10.00
CA LYS A 78 -15.09 -0.35 10.09
C LYS A 78 -15.50 0.66 9.02
N LYS A 79 -16.70 0.53 8.44
CA LYS A 79 -17.21 1.44 7.38
C LYS A 79 -17.07 2.94 7.72
N LYS A 80 -17.16 3.30 9.01
CA LYS A 80 -17.01 4.69 9.51
C LYS A 80 -15.57 5.24 9.47
N GLU A 81 -14.58 4.37 9.42
CA GLU A 81 -13.14 4.70 9.42
C GLU A 81 -12.58 4.75 7.99
N ILE A 82 -13.39 4.39 6.98
CA ILE A 82 -13.00 4.34 5.58
C ILE A 82 -13.17 5.74 4.98
N ASP A 83 -12.14 6.21 4.28
CA ASP A 83 -12.20 7.48 3.54
C ASP A 83 -13.32 7.43 2.50
N SER A 84 -14.11 8.51 2.44
CA SER A 84 -15.16 8.73 1.46
C SER A 84 -14.73 8.48 0.00
N TYR A 85 -13.45 8.68 -0.32
CA TYR A 85 -12.85 8.37 -1.61
C TYR A 85 -13.10 6.92 -2.06
N TYR A 86 -13.03 5.96 -1.15
CA TYR A 86 -13.24 4.52 -1.44
C TYR A 86 -14.70 4.11 -1.43
N LEU A 87 -15.59 4.97 -0.93
CA LEU A 87 -17.02 4.65 -0.77
C LEU A 87 -17.85 5.06 -2.00
N LYS A 88 -17.21 5.61 -3.04
CA LYS A 88 -17.88 6.08 -4.26
C LYS A 88 -17.20 5.58 -5.54
N ASP A 89 -18.00 5.00 -6.43
CA ASP A 89 -17.54 4.56 -7.76
C ASP A 89 -17.38 5.74 -8.75
N ALA A 90 -17.07 5.46 -10.02
CA ALA A 90 -16.91 6.49 -11.06
C ALA A 90 -18.24 7.15 -11.51
N TRP A 91 -19.39 6.60 -11.09
CA TRP A 91 -20.73 7.16 -11.29
C TRP A 91 -21.29 7.84 -10.05
N ASN A 92 -20.49 7.93 -8.97
CA ASN A 92 -20.86 8.48 -7.67
C ASN A 92 -21.92 7.65 -6.91
N ASN A 93 -22.06 6.37 -7.23
CA ASN A 93 -22.87 5.44 -6.44
C ASN A 93 -22.08 4.98 -5.22
N ASP A 94 -22.79 4.60 -4.17
CA ASP A 94 -22.19 4.03 -2.96
C ASP A 94 -21.63 2.63 -3.25
N ILE A 95 -20.39 2.40 -2.80
CA ILE A 95 -19.77 1.09 -2.78
C ILE A 95 -20.21 0.37 -1.49
N GLU A 96 -20.71 -0.85 -1.65
CA GLU A 96 -21.14 -1.67 -0.54
C GLU A 96 -20.02 -2.62 -0.09
N LEU A 97 -19.82 -2.70 1.22
CA LEU A 97 -18.80 -3.52 1.86
C LEU A 97 -19.48 -4.47 2.84
N ILE A 98 -19.35 -5.77 2.58
CA ILE A 98 -19.96 -6.85 3.36
C ILE A 98 -18.84 -7.67 3.97
N TYR A 99 -18.89 -7.85 5.30
CA TYR A 99 -17.96 -8.71 6.03
C TYR A 99 -18.64 -10.01 6.44
N ALA A 100 -17.85 -11.08 6.55
CA ALA A 100 -18.31 -12.33 7.13
C ALA A 100 -18.62 -12.17 8.62
N LEU A 101 -19.74 -12.72 9.09
CA LEU A 101 -20.20 -12.54 10.47
C LEU A 101 -19.18 -12.98 11.51
N ASP A 102 -18.47 -14.09 11.26
CA ASP A 102 -17.47 -14.65 12.18
C ASP A 102 -16.29 -13.69 12.43
N THR A 103 -16.11 -12.69 11.56
CA THR A 103 -15.02 -11.71 11.68
C THR A 103 -15.36 -10.50 12.56
N ASN A 104 -16.62 -10.38 13.00
CA ASN A 104 -17.03 -9.33 13.93
C ASN A 104 -16.48 -9.56 15.35
N ASP A 105 -16.46 -10.84 15.76
CA ASP A 105 -16.12 -11.23 17.14
C ASP A 105 -14.78 -11.98 17.22
N SER A 106 -14.14 -12.27 16.09
CA SER A 106 -12.90 -13.05 16.04
C SER A 106 -11.94 -12.55 14.96
N ASN A 107 -10.65 -12.62 15.28
CA ASN A 107 -9.59 -12.26 14.35
C ASN A 107 -9.55 -13.26 13.18
N PRO A 108 -9.59 -12.82 11.90
CA PRO A 108 -9.45 -13.69 10.73
C PRO A 108 -8.27 -14.67 10.77
N CYS A 109 -7.17 -14.33 11.46
CA CYS A 109 -6.02 -15.21 11.60
C CYS A 109 -6.29 -16.47 12.45
N SER A 110 -7.23 -16.43 13.40
CA SER A 110 -7.56 -17.57 14.25
C SER A 110 -8.70 -18.44 13.70
N LEU A 111 -9.50 -17.90 12.77
CA LEU A 111 -10.62 -18.61 12.16
C LEU A 111 -10.13 -19.75 11.28
N LYS A 112 -10.79 -20.92 11.29
CA LYS A 112 -10.49 -22.02 10.34
C LYS A 112 -11.21 -21.85 9.00
N THR A 113 -12.44 -21.39 9.07
CA THR A 113 -13.37 -21.16 7.96
C THR A 113 -14.15 -19.88 8.21
N THR A 114 -14.81 -19.34 7.20
CA THR A 114 -15.82 -18.28 7.39
C THR A 114 -17.18 -18.70 6.84
N SER A 115 -18.23 -18.10 7.37
CA SER A 115 -19.62 -18.33 6.97
C SER A 115 -19.97 -17.76 5.60
N LEU A 116 -19.21 -16.80 5.08
CA LEU A 116 -19.52 -16.08 3.85
C LEU A 116 -18.95 -16.79 2.61
N SER A 117 -19.81 -17.01 1.61
CA SER A 117 -19.41 -17.43 0.26
C SER A 117 -19.87 -16.44 -0.81
N VAL A 118 -19.17 -16.44 -1.95
CA VAL A 118 -19.50 -15.61 -3.11
C VAL A 118 -19.75 -16.52 -4.31
N ILE A 119 -20.91 -16.37 -4.95
CA ILE A 119 -21.16 -16.97 -6.27
C ILE A 119 -20.83 -15.94 -7.33
N LEU A 120 -19.86 -16.27 -8.17
CA LEU A 120 -19.43 -15.45 -9.29
C LEU A 120 -20.45 -15.55 -10.43
N PRO A 121 -20.47 -14.58 -11.36
CA PRO A 121 -21.39 -14.63 -12.50
C PRO A 121 -21.17 -15.85 -13.42
N SER A 122 -19.98 -16.46 -13.35
CA SER A 122 -19.67 -17.74 -14.01
C SER A 122 -20.35 -18.97 -13.39
N GLY A 123 -21.04 -18.81 -12.25
CA GLY A 123 -21.65 -19.88 -11.47
C GLY A 123 -20.70 -20.53 -10.44
N ASN A 124 -19.42 -20.19 -10.45
CA ASN A 124 -18.45 -20.71 -9.49
C ASN A 124 -18.66 -20.14 -8.10
N GLU A 125 -18.65 -20.99 -7.07
CA GLU A 125 -18.71 -20.58 -5.67
C GLU A 125 -17.30 -20.48 -5.06
N VAL A 126 -16.99 -19.33 -4.50
CA VAL A 126 -15.81 -19.07 -3.68
C VAL A 126 -16.22 -19.12 -2.22
N LYS A 127 -15.65 -20.07 -1.48
CA LYS A 127 -15.90 -20.26 -0.04
C LYS A 127 -14.87 -19.52 0.80
N ASP A 128 -15.14 -19.43 2.10
CA ASP A 128 -14.26 -18.83 3.09
C ASP A 128 -13.88 -17.38 2.76
N VAL A 129 -14.87 -16.58 2.36
CA VAL A 129 -14.69 -15.17 2.06
C VAL A 129 -14.75 -14.35 3.34
N VAL A 130 -13.87 -13.37 3.50
CA VAL A 130 -13.83 -12.45 4.65
C VAL A 130 -14.59 -11.17 4.34
N ALA A 131 -14.41 -10.64 3.14
CA ALA A 131 -15.06 -9.40 2.71
C ALA A 131 -15.42 -9.45 1.24
N VAL A 132 -16.53 -8.78 0.89
CA VAL A 132 -16.98 -8.54 -0.49
C VAL A 132 -17.18 -7.04 -0.66
N ILE A 133 -16.66 -6.49 -1.75
CA ILE A 133 -16.78 -5.10 -2.15
C ILE A 133 -17.59 -5.06 -3.43
N LEU A 134 -18.71 -4.33 -3.45
CA LEU A 134 -19.65 -4.29 -4.57
C LEU A 134 -19.88 -2.85 -5.03
N SER A 135 -19.95 -2.66 -6.34
CA SER A 135 -20.34 -1.40 -6.98
C SER A 135 -21.52 -1.65 -7.94
N PRO A 136 -22.60 -0.85 -7.84
CA PRO A 136 -23.74 -0.88 -8.78
C PRO A 136 -23.38 -0.45 -10.21
N SER A 137 -22.17 0.02 -10.47
CA SER A 137 -21.71 0.35 -11.83
C SER A 137 -22.66 1.32 -12.57
N ALA A 138 -22.79 1.14 -13.89
CA ALA A 138 -23.55 2.04 -14.77
C ALA A 138 -25.07 2.01 -14.54
N ASN A 139 -25.65 0.89 -14.10
CA ASN A 139 -27.10 0.75 -13.92
C ASN A 139 -27.59 1.44 -12.62
N ARG A 140 -26.67 1.78 -11.69
CA ARG A 140 -26.90 2.42 -10.38
C ARG A 140 -27.79 1.61 -9.42
N VAL A 141 -28.02 0.35 -9.73
CA VAL A 141 -28.86 -0.56 -8.95
C VAL A 141 -28.02 -1.79 -8.63
N LEU A 142 -27.76 -2.02 -7.34
CA LEU A 142 -27.13 -3.24 -6.90
C LEU A 142 -28.14 -4.38 -7.00
N ASP A 143 -28.06 -5.18 -8.06
CA ASP A 143 -28.96 -6.31 -8.33
C ASP A 143 -28.34 -7.66 -7.89
N SER A 144 -27.07 -7.64 -7.51
CA SER A 144 -26.42 -8.70 -6.74
C SER A 144 -27.25 -9.08 -5.51
N ASN A 145 -27.51 -10.37 -5.35
CA ASN A 145 -28.30 -10.87 -4.22
C ASN A 145 -27.39 -11.01 -3.00
N VAL A 146 -27.56 -10.11 -2.04
CA VAL A 146 -26.81 -10.08 -0.79
C VAL A 146 -27.65 -10.70 0.33
N SER A 147 -27.19 -11.84 0.83
CA SER A 147 -27.75 -12.51 2.01
C SER A 147 -26.69 -12.59 3.13
N LEU A 148 -27.13 -12.96 4.33
CA LEU A 148 -26.29 -12.97 5.54
C LEU A 148 -24.93 -13.68 5.36
N ASN A 149 -24.92 -14.80 4.64
CA ASN A 149 -23.77 -15.70 4.52
C ASN A 149 -23.38 -15.95 3.06
N LYS A 150 -24.01 -15.26 2.11
CA LYS A 150 -23.84 -15.55 0.70
C LYS A 150 -24.13 -14.33 -0.16
N VAL A 151 -23.22 -14.04 -1.09
CA VAL A 151 -23.40 -13.00 -2.10
C VAL A 151 -23.41 -13.65 -3.47
N GLU A 152 -24.46 -13.44 -4.25
CA GLU A 152 -24.52 -13.86 -5.66
C GLU A 152 -24.36 -12.63 -6.55
N VAL A 153 -23.24 -12.56 -7.25
CA VAL A 153 -22.87 -11.39 -8.04
C VAL A 153 -23.47 -11.47 -9.45
N LYS A 154 -24.02 -10.36 -9.93
CA LYS A 154 -24.56 -10.22 -11.30
C LYS A 154 -23.48 -9.73 -12.28
N ASN A 155 -23.77 -9.86 -13.58
CA ASN A 155 -22.78 -9.63 -14.65
C ASN A 155 -22.45 -8.16 -14.89
N ASP A 156 -23.38 -7.26 -14.55
CA ASP A 156 -23.30 -5.81 -14.76
C ASP A 156 -22.77 -5.04 -13.54
N ASP A 157 -22.82 -5.67 -12.36
CA ASP A 157 -22.18 -5.19 -11.14
C ASP A 157 -20.65 -5.41 -11.18
N LEU A 158 -19.92 -4.47 -10.61
CA LEU A 158 -18.48 -4.59 -10.40
C LEU A 158 -18.19 -5.03 -8.98
N TRP A 159 -17.20 -5.91 -8.81
CA TRP A 159 -16.97 -6.55 -7.53
C TRP A 159 -15.50 -6.88 -7.30
N GLU A 160 -15.15 -6.95 -6.01
CA GLU A 160 -13.91 -7.54 -5.53
C GLU A 160 -14.20 -8.34 -4.25
N TYR A 161 -13.37 -9.32 -3.93
CA TYR A 161 -13.49 -10.06 -2.67
C TYR A 161 -12.13 -10.36 -2.05
N ILE A 162 -12.14 -10.60 -0.74
CA ILE A 162 -10.99 -11.02 0.04
C ILE A 162 -11.29 -12.37 0.66
N THR A 163 -10.46 -13.38 0.39
CA THR A 163 -10.61 -14.70 1.01
C THR A 163 -9.86 -14.80 2.33
N LEU A 164 -10.29 -15.74 3.18
CA LEU A 164 -9.57 -16.10 4.40
C LEU A 164 -8.15 -16.59 4.07
N TYR A 165 -7.99 -17.33 2.98
CA TYR A 165 -6.68 -17.78 2.49
C TYR A 165 -5.77 -16.59 2.15
N GLU A 166 -6.29 -15.59 1.43
CA GLU A 166 -5.54 -14.39 1.05
C GLU A 166 -5.08 -13.59 2.27
N ILE A 167 -5.99 -13.33 3.22
CA ILE A 167 -5.64 -12.66 4.48
C ILE A 167 -4.60 -13.48 5.26
N LYS A 168 -4.77 -14.81 5.34
CA LYS A 168 -3.84 -15.63 6.11
C LYS A 168 -2.46 -15.72 5.49
N THR A 169 -2.38 -15.86 4.18
CA THR A 169 -1.09 -15.94 3.48
C THR A 169 -0.32 -14.62 3.55
N GLN A 170 -1.02 -13.49 3.44
CA GLN A 170 -0.38 -12.18 3.43
C GLN A 170 -0.15 -11.58 4.83
N CYS A 171 -1.09 -11.79 5.75
CA CYS A 171 -1.08 -11.11 7.06
C CYS A 171 -0.93 -12.04 8.26
N CYS A 172 -1.43 -13.28 8.18
CA CYS A 172 -1.44 -14.22 9.32
C CYS A 172 -0.39 -15.31 9.22
N SER A 173 0.44 -15.30 8.18
CA SER A 173 1.44 -16.33 8.00
C SER A 173 2.46 -16.15 9.10
N ASN A 174 2.32 -17.00 10.10
CA ASN A 174 3.28 -17.33 11.15
C ASN A 174 4.61 -17.80 10.54
N LYS A 175 5.26 -17.00 9.71
CA LYS A 175 6.72 -17.03 9.68
C LYS A 175 7.09 -16.37 10.99
N GLY A 176 7.25 -17.20 12.03
CA GLY A 176 7.85 -16.75 13.28
C GLY A 176 9.08 -15.91 12.92
N ILE A 177 9.29 -14.84 13.66
CA ILE A 177 10.48 -14.03 13.45
C ILE A 177 11.71 -14.95 13.60
N SER A 178 12.70 -14.76 12.73
CA SER A 178 13.93 -15.55 12.73
C SER A 178 15.11 -14.65 12.40
N ILE A 179 16.19 -14.80 13.15
CA ILE A 179 17.44 -14.06 12.95
C ILE A 179 18.28 -14.83 11.92
N LEU A 180 18.54 -14.18 10.78
CA LEU A 180 19.32 -14.72 9.66
C LEU A 180 20.83 -14.48 9.81
N THR A 181 21.25 -13.54 10.66
CA THR A 181 22.66 -13.33 10.94
C THR A 181 23.21 -14.54 11.69
N ASP A 182 24.12 -15.29 11.07
CA ASP A 182 24.62 -16.54 11.66
C ASP A 182 25.78 -16.33 12.63
N SER A 183 26.63 -15.34 12.38
CA SER A 183 27.77 -15.00 13.23
C SER A 183 28.01 -13.49 13.22
N LEU A 184 28.67 -13.00 14.28
CA LEU A 184 29.10 -11.62 14.40
C LEU A 184 30.62 -11.55 14.18
N PRO A 185 31.12 -10.53 13.45
CA PRO A 185 32.55 -10.31 13.30
C PRO A 185 33.28 -10.11 14.63
N PRO A 186 34.60 -10.34 14.69
CA PRO A 186 35.38 -10.07 15.88
C PRO A 186 35.40 -8.57 16.21
N ILE A 187 35.52 -8.25 17.49
CA ILE A 187 35.74 -6.88 17.97
C ILE A 187 37.26 -6.67 18.06
N VAL A 188 37.78 -5.72 17.30
CA VAL A 188 39.21 -5.39 17.26
C VAL A 188 39.45 -4.09 18.02
N GLU A 189 40.46 -4.10 18.87
CA GLU A 189 40.85 -2.94 19.67
C GLU A 189 41.28 -1.75 18.79
N GLY A 190 40.60 -0.63 19.00
CA GLY A 190 40.83 0.61 18.26
C GLY A 190 40.25 0.59 16.84
N GLU A 191 39.25 -0.25 16.57
CA GLU A 191 38.49 -0.24 15.31
C GLU A 191 37.01 0.04 15.55
N ASN A 192 36.36 0.73 14.62
CA ASN A 192 34.92 0.93 14.66
C ASN A 192 34.20 -0.41 14.47
N TYR A 193 33.11 -0.60 15.22
CA TYR A 193 32.26 -1.77 15.07
C TYR A 193 30.89 -1.33 14.57
N ASP A 194 30.49 -1.82 13.41
CA ASP A 194 29.23 -1.46 12.74
C ASP A 194 28.65 -2.71 12.09
N ILE A 195 27.64 -3.32 12.72
CA ILE A 195 27.02 -4.55 12.23
C ILE A 195 25.50 -4.44 12.23
N THR A 196 24.90 -4.74 11.07
CA THR A 196 23.46 -4.85 10.91
C THR A 196 23.01 -6.30 11.02
N LEU A 197 22.09 -6.55 11.94
CA LEU A 197 21.40 -7.81 12.15
C LEU A 197 20.22 -7.89 11.19
N VAL A 198 20.10 -9.02 10.51
CA VAL A 198 19.03 -9.29 9.56
C VAL A 198 18.06 -10.28 10.18
N ALA A 199 16.78 -9.89 10.23
CA ALA A 199 15.68 -10.77 10.63
C ALA A 199 14.68 -10.93 9.48
N THR A 200 14.00 -12.07 9.45
CA THR A 200 12.90 -12.35 8.52
C THR A 200 11.66 -12.81 9.27
N GLY A 201 10.48 -12.59 8.69
CA GLY A 201 9.22 -12.98 9.30
C GLY A 201 8.74 -11.98 10.34
N GLY A 202 7.70 -12.35 11.09
CA GLY A 202 7.04 -11.44 12.04
C GLY A 202 6.50 -10.16 11.40
N LYS A 203 6.05 -9.24 12.25
CA LYS A 203 5.46 -7.95 11.91
C LYS A 203 6.34 -6.78 12.37
N PRO A 204 6.86 -5.94 11.46
CA PRO A 204 7.54 -4.69 11.82
C PRO A 204 6.62 -3.69 12.56
N PRO A 205 7.15 -2.73 13.34
CA PRO A 205 8.55 -2.54 13.68
C PRO A 205 9.06 -3.61 14.66
N TYR A 206 10.33 -4.00 14.53
CA TYR A 206 10.97 -4.91 15.47
C TYR A 206 11.53 -4.15 16.67
N LYS A 207 11.42 -4.76 17.85
CA LYS A 207 12.10 -4.34 19.07
C LYS A 207 13.24 -5.31 19.36
N CYS A 208 14.44 -4.78 19.51
CA CYS A 208 15.61 -5.60 19.84
C CYS A 208 16.05 -5.39 21.28
N ASP A 209 16.59 -6.44 21.85
CA ASP A 209 17.22 -6.42 23.16
C ASP A 209 18.48 -7.29 23.14
N VAL A 210 19.43 -6.98 24.01
CA VAL A 210 20.64 -7.77 24.19
C VAL A 210 20.75 -8.12 25.66
N THR A 211 21.00 -9.38 25.97
CA THR A 211 21.25 -9.87 27.33
C THR A 211 22.60 -10.58 27.40
N SER A 212 23.23 -10.54 28.57
CA SER A 212 24.51 -11.22 28.81
C SER A 212 24.61 -11.62 30.28
N GLU A 213 25.29 -12.74 30.56
CA GLU A 213 25.56 -13.15 31.95
C GLU A 213 26.43 -12.14 32.71
N ASN A 214 27.27 -11.39 31.98
CA ASN A 214 28.03 -10.28 32.52
C ASN A 214 27.25 -8.96 32.33
N SER A 215 26.91 -8.29 33.43
CA SER A 215 26.11 -7.06 33.45
C SER A 215 26.82 -5.84 32.85
N THR A 216 28.15 -5.77 32.93
CA THR A 216 28.96 -4.74 32.27
C THR A 216 28.90 -4.90 30.75
N VAL A 217 29.03 -6.16 30.28
CA VAL A 217 28.88 -6.49 28.86
C VAL A 217 27.46 -6.16 28.38
N GLU A 218 26.44 -6.58 29.13
CA GLU A 218 25.05 -6.29 28.76
C GLU A 218 24.80 -4.78 28.63
N SER A 219 25.23 -4.00 29.63
CA SER A 219 25.06 -2.55 29.63
C SER A 219 25.77 -1.89 28.46
N PHE A 220 26.98 -2.35 28.13
CA PHE A 220 27.73 -1.86 26.98
C PHE A 220 26.97 -2.09 25.67
N PHE A 221 26.51 -3.33 25.41
CA PHE A 221 25.78 -3.61 24.18
C PHE A 221 24.42 -2.92 24.10
N LYS A 222 23.69 -2.79 25.22
CA LYS A 222 22.41 -2.05 25.24
C LYS A 222 22.58 -0.58 24.86
N ASN A 223 23.64 0.07 25.33
CA ASN A 223 23.91 1.47 25.00
C ASN A 223 24.27 1.69 23.53
N HIS A 224 24.78 0.65 22.86
CA HIS A 224 25.25 0.67 21.48
C HIS A 224 24.32 -0.06 20.51
N LEU A 225 23.14 -0.50 20.99
CA LEU A 225 22.11 -1.12 20.17
C LEU A 225 21.20 -0.05 19.57
N VAL A 226 21.24 0.07 18.25
CA VAL A 226 20.41 0.96 17.46
C VAL A 226 19.31 0.16 16.76
N GLN A 227 18.07 0.66 16.81
CA GLN A 227 16.91 0.01 16.19
C GLN A 227 16.41 0.85 15.01
N GLY A 228 16.06 0.16 13.93
CA GLY A 228 15.51 0.75 12.72
C GLY A 228 14.04 1.15 12.87
N SER A 229 13.49 1.76 11.82
CA SER A 229 12.11 2.23 11.78
C SER A 229 11.17 1.22 11.12
N GLU A 230 9.87 1.53 11.08
CA GLU A 230 8.85 0.70 10.40
C GLU A 230 9.17 0.45 8.92
N ALA A 231 9.84 1.40 8.24
CA ALA A 231 10.19 1.29 6.82
C ALA A 231 11.43 0.43 6.57
N PHE A 232 12.33 0.35 7.54
CA PHE A 232 13.58 -0.42 7.47
C PHE A 232 13.83 -1.07 8.83
N PRO A 233 13.19 -2.21 9.12
CA PRO A 233 13.30 -2.86 10.42
C PRO A 233 14.63 -3.59 10.53
N TYR A 234 15.64 -2.92 11.06
CA TYR A 234 16.95 -3.50 11.34
C TYR A 234 17.29 -3.35 12.82
N CYS A 235 18.19 -4.20 13.29
CA CYS A 235 18.86 -3.99 14.57
C CYS A 235 20.34 -3.91 14.31
N LYS A 236 21.01 -2.96 14.94
CA LYS A 236 22.38 -2.60 14.60
C LYS A 236 23.18 -2.42 15.87
N ILE A 237 24.37 -2.97 15.92
CA ILE A 237 25.32 -2.72 17.01
C ILE A 237 26.37 -1.77 16.45
N VAL A 238 26.50 -0.59 17.05
CA VAL A 238 27.42 0.46 16.59
C VAL A 238 28.16 1.07 17.75
N PHE A 239 29.49 1.01 17.72
CA PHE A 239 30.37 1.70 18.67
C PHE A 239 31.70 2.09 18.03
N SER A 240 32.32 3.14 18.56
CA SER A 240 33.51 3.76 17.99
C SER A 240 34.82 3.03 18.33
N GLU A 241 35.91 3.48 17.72
CA GLU A 241 37.27 3.01 18.06
C GLU A 241 37.61 3.20 19.54
N ASP A 242 37.19 4.31 20.15
CA ASP A 242 37.47 4.56 21.57
C ASP A 242 36.59 3.70 22.48
N ASP A 243 35.32 3.53 22.13
CA ASP A 243 34.42 2.60 22.83
C ASP A 243 34.96 1.16 22.77
N SER A 244 35.58 0.76 21.65
CA SER A 244 36.19 -0.56 21.50
C SER A 244 37.38 -0.75 22.46
N LYS A 245 38.23 0.27 22.65
CA LYS A 245 39.35 0.21 23.60
C LYS A 245 38.85 0.13 25.03
N ASP A 246 37.90 0.99 25.37
CA ASP A 246 37.29 1.04 26.70
C ASP A 246 36.63 -0.30 27.02
N PHE A 247 35.83 -0.86 26.10
CA PHE A 247 35.19 -2.16 26.28
C PHE A 247 36.22 -3.28 26.48
N ILE A 248 37.23 -3.36 25.63
CA ILE A 248 38.25 -4.43 25.69
C ILE A 248 39.09 -4.34 26.97
N SER A 249 39.34 -3.13 27.47
CA SER A 249 40.05 -2.92 28.75
C SER A 249 39.31 -3.50 29.95
N LEU A 250 37.97 -3.59 29.87
CA LEU A 250 37.10 -4.14 30.92
C LEU A 250 36.99 -5.67 30.86
N LEU A 251 37.45 -6.29 29.77
CA LEU A 251 37.33 -7.73 29.56
C LEU A 251 38.57 -8.48 30.04
N SER A 252 38.35 -9.54 30.81
CA SER A 252 39.40 -10.51 31.16
C SER A 252 39.56 -11.62 30.10
N SER A 253 38.51 -11.91 29.33
CA SER A 253 38.44 -12.96 28.31
C SER A 253 38.68 -12.40 26.89
N SER A 254 39.13 -13.26 25.97
CA SER A 254 39.16 -12.98 24.52
C SER A 254 37.86 -13.36 23.81
N GLU A 255 36.86 -13.81 24.55
CA GLU A 255 35.54 -14.19 24.02
C GLU A 255 34.44 -13.62 24.90
N VAL A 256 33.39 -13.12 24.25
CA VAL A 256 32.21 -12.55 24.88
C VAL A 256 30.97 -13.25 24.34
N SER A 257 30.11 -13.73 25.24
CA SER A 257 28.82 -14.33 24.89
C SER A 257 27.71 -13.31 25.09
N ILE A 258 26.86 -13.13 24.08
CA ILE A 258 25.65 -12.32 24.16
C ILE A 258 24.45 -13.10 23.61
N ASN A 259 23.26 -12.84 24.15
CA ASN A 259 22.00 -13.29 23.57
C ASN A 259 21.27 -12.08 23.00
N LEU A 260 21.00 -12.13 21.69
CA LEU A 260 20.21 -11.13 21.02
C LEU A 260 18.76 -11.61 20.90
N GLU A 261 17.83 -10.80 21.38
CA GLU A 261 16.39 -11.00 21.21
C GLU A 261 15.82 -10.03 20.18
N VAL A 262 14.95 -10.52 19.29
CA VAL A 262 14.16 -9.72 18.36
C VAL A 262 12.68 -10.05 18.57
N LYS A 263 11.91 -9.05 18.96
CA LYS A 263 10.46 -9.12 19.15
C LYS A 263 9.77 -8.36 18.03
N ASP A 264 8.74 -8.95 17.45
CA ASP A 264 7.92 -8.27 16.47
C ASP A 264 6.79 -7.45 17.14
N SER A 265 6.02 -6.71 16.33
CA SER A 265 4.90 -5.89 16.80
C SER A 265 3.57 -6.64 16.82
N SER A 266 3.57 -7.97 16.62
CA SER A 266 2.37 -8.79 16.66
C SER A 266 1.78 -8.85 18.08
N ASN A 267 0.50 -9.23 18.18
CA ASN A 267 -0.15 -9.47 19.47
C ASN A 267 -0.83 -10.86 19.47
N PRO A 268 -0.26 -11.87 20.13
CA PRO A 268 1.00 -11.83 20.90
C PRO A 268 2.24 -11.67 20.01
N PRO A 269 3.34 -11.08 20.53
CA PRO A 269 4.54 -10.87 19.73
C PRO A 269 5.28 -12.18 19.51
N PHE A 270 5.78 -12.38 18.29
CA PHE A 270 6.76 -13.41 18.00
C PHE A 270 8.13 -12.97 18.51
N LEU A 271 8.85 -13.91 19.11
CA LEU A 271 10.20 -13.74 19.65
C LEU A 271 11.16 -14.66 18.91
N ALA A 272 12.29 -14.10 18.46
CA ALA A 272 13.48 -14.85 18.10
C ALA A 272 14.59 -14.50 19.06
N SER A 273 15.38 -15.48 19.46
CA SER A 273 16.62 -15.25 20.18
C SER A 273 17.76 -16.05 19.54
N ARG A 274 18.96 -15.49 19.58
CA ARG A 274 20.18 -16.19 19.15
C ARG A 274 21.34 -15.80 20.05
N ASN A 275 22.07 -16.81 20.51
CA ASN A 275 23.33 -16.63 21.21
C ASN A 275 24.46 -16.42 20.21
N TYR A 276 25.32 -15.45 20.47
CA TYR A 276 26.54 -15.21 19.71
C TYR A 276 27.74 -15.28 20.63
N LEU A 277 28.80 -15.92 20.13
CA LEU A 277 30.12 -15.88 20.71
C LEU A 277 30.99 -14.97 19.85
N ILE A 278 31.46 -13.86 20.43
CA ILE A 278 32.23 -12.83 19.73
C ILE A 278 33.68 -12.90 20.19
N THR A 279 34.60 -13.03 19.24
CA THR A 279 36.04 -13.00 19.51
C THR A 279 36.51 -11.56 19.67
N VAL A 280 37.38 -11.32 20.65
CA VAL A 280 37.99 -10.04 20.96
C VAL A 280 39.48 -10.07 20.64
N ILE A 281 39.93 -9.15 19.80
CA ILE A 281 41.32 -9.07 19.32
C ILE A 281 41.97 -7.83 19.92
N ARG A 282 42.89 -8.04 20.86
CA ARG A 282 43.76 -6.99 21.40
C ARG A 282 44.89 -6.70 20.42
N ARG A 283 45.14 -5.43 20.10
CA ARG A 283 46.31 -5.07 19.29
C ARG A 283 47.52 -5.06 20.22
N LYS A 284 48.48 -5.94 19.94
CA LYS A 284 49.81 -5.80 20.54
C LYS A 284 50.45 -4.56 19.93
N LEU A 285 50.62 -3.54 20.76
CA LEU A 285 51.52 -2.40 20.48
C LEU A 285 52.95 -2.89 20.29
#